data_AF-A0A445E3K8-F1
#
_entry.id   AF-A0A445E3K8-F1
#
_cell.length_a   1.000
_cell.length_b   1.000
_cell.length_c   1.000
_cell.angle_alpha   90.00
_cell.angle_beta   90.00
_cell.angle_gamma   90.00
#
_symmetry.space_group_name_H-M   'P 1'
#
loop_
_entity.id
_entity.type
_entity.pdbx_description
1 polymer ?
#
loop_
_entity_poly.entity_id
_entity_poly.type
_entity_poly.pdbx_seq_one_letter_code
_entity_poly.pdbx_strand_id
1 'polypeptide(L)'
;MGFEEMPTNNFVESSFWNFDALFQPQQHPARDSHDTFFLDAPSTTKRLPEDYVERVKQIHETGGYESRGYVYDWKREEANKNLLRTHTTAVSSRMLYQLAQKPFAPKKYFSIDRVFRNEAVDRTHLAEFHQIEGLVCDRGLTLCDLIGVLHDFFSHLGMTKLKFKPAYNPYTEPSMEIFSYHEGFKKWVEVGNSGMFRPEMLRPMGLPEDVQVIAWGLSLERPTMILYGIDNIRDLFGPKVDLGLIKKNSICRLGIN
;
A
#
# COMPACT_ATOMS: atom_id res chain seq x y z
N MET A 1 6.61 13.33 -12.66
CA MET A 1 6.27 11.96 -13.11
C MET A 1 4.82 11.77 -13.61
N GLY A 2 3.93 12.79 -13.53
CA GLY A 2 2.59 12.71 -14.14
C GLY A 2 1.55 11.91 -13.35
N PHE A 3 1.69 11.84 -12.02
CA PHE A 3 0.77 11.15 -11.12
C PHE A 3 -0.31 12.11 -10.60
N GLU A 4 -1.53 11.61 -10.47
CA GLU A 4 -2.69 12.30 -9.89
C GLU A 4 -2.84 11.88 -8.43
N GLU A 5 -3.08 12.83 -7.53
CA GLU A 5 -3.23 12.55 -6.10
C GLU A 5 -4.59 11.91 -5.80
N MET A 6 -4.59 10.80 -5.06
CA MET A 6 -5.82 10.14 -4.62
C MET A 6 -6.37 10.80 -3.36
N PRO A 7 -7.70 10.90 -3.22
CA PRO A 7 -8.31 11.36 -1.98
C PRO A 7 -8.20 10.29 -0.89
N THR A 8 -7.49 10.59 0.18
CA THR A 8 -7.22 9.67 1.30
C THR A 8 -7.94 10.08 2.60
N ASN A 9 -9.01 10.87 2.51
CA ASN A 9 -9.71 11.50 3.62
C ASN A 9 -10.56 10.55 4.48
N ASN A 10 -10.06 9.33 4.71
CA ASN A 10 -10.70 8.25 5.46
C ASN A 10 -9.66 7.45 6.27
N PHE A 11 -9.60 7.68 7.59
CA PHE A 11 -8.79 6.82 8.48
C PHE A 11 -9.49 5.51 8.80
N VAL A 12 -10.82 5.56 8.91
CA VAL A 12 -11.65 4.37 9.10
C VAL A 12 -11.92 3.75 7.74
N GLU A 13 -11.68 2.46 7.64
CA GLU A 13 -11.96 1.66 6.45
C GLU A 13 -12.71 0.38 6.84
N SER A 14 -13.51 -0.16 5.93
CA SER A 14 -14.09 -1.48 6.14
C SER A 14 -13.06 -2.57 5.81
N SER A 15 -13.09 -3.68 6.55
CA SER A 15 -12.28 -4.88 6.26
C SER A 15 -12.40 -5.32 4.81
N PHE A 16 -13.58 -5.14 4.20
CA PHE A 16 -13.78 -5.37 2.78
C PHE A 16 -12.77 -4.60 1.91
N TRP A 17 -12.70 -3.27 2.02
CA TRP A 17 -11.81 -2.47 1.17
C TRP A 17 -10.35 -2.58 1.59
N ASN A 18 -10.10 -2.77 2.88
CA ASN A 18 -8.75 -2.88 3.41
C ASN A 18 -8.12 -4.25 3.13
N PHE A 19 -8.90 -5.32 2.99
CA PHE A 19 -8.35 -6.68 2.81
C PHE A 19 -9.03 -7.45 1.67
N ASP A 20 -10.34 -7.68 1.75
CA ASP A 20 -11.03 -8.63 0.85
C ASP A 20 -10.96 -8.17 -0.62
N ALA A 21 -11.15 -6.87 -0.88
CA ALA A 21 -11.08 -6.24 -2.20
C ALA A 21 -9.67 -6.27 -2.81
N LEU A 22 -8.64 -6.51 -2.01
CA LEU A 22 -7.27 -6.71 -2.46
C LEU A 22 -6.98 -8.18 -2.77
N PHE A 23 -7.96 -9.09 -2.63
CA PHE A 23 -7.71 -10.53 -2.70
C PHE A 23 -6.80 -11.05 -1.56
N GLN A 24 -6.84 -10.40 -0.39
CA GLN A 24 -6.20 -10.91 0.83
C GLN A 24 -7.18 -11.79 1.62
N PRO A 25 -6.83 -13.05 1.93
CA PRO A 25 -7.77 -14.01 2.52
C PRO A 25 -8.16 -13.64 3.96
N GLN A 26 -9.34 -14.09 4.41
CA GLN A 26 -9.86 -13.75 5.75
C GLN A 26 -9.06 -14.37 6.91
N GLN A 27 -8.41 -15.51 6.66
CA GLN A 27 -7.52 -16.20 7.60
C GLN A 27 -6.09 -15.64 7.64
N HIS A 28 -5.82 -14.53 6.93
CA HIS A 28 -4.48 -13.94 6.90
C HIS A 28 -4.14 -13.33 8.27
N PRO A 29 -2.94 -13.59 8.85
CA PRO A 29 -2.59 -13.15 10.20
C PRO A 29 -2.65 -11.63 10.39
N ALA A 30 -2.31 -10.85 9.36
CA ALA A 30 -2.44 -9.39 9.41
C ALA A 30 -3.88 -8.88 9.70
N ARG A 31 -4.91 -9.73 9.60
CA ARG A 31 -6.31 -9.40 9.95
C ARG A 31 -6.63 -9.67 11.42
N ASP A 32 -5.71 -10.24 12.18
CA ASP A 32 -5.91 -10.52 13.60
C ASP A 32 -5.89 -9.23 14.42
N SER A 33 -6.58 -9.23 15.56
CA SER A 33 -6.64 -8.09 16.48
C SER A 33 -5.28 -7.72 17.08
N HIS A 34 -4.30 -8.62 16.99
CA HIS A 34 -2.91 -8.36 17.37
C HIS A 34 -2.19 -7.45 16.38
N ASP A 35 -2.59 -7.42 15.11
CA ASP A 35 -1.93 -6.63 14.06
C ASP A 35 -2.78 -5.43 13.59
N THR A 36 -4.10 -5.50 13.76
CA THR A 36 -5.06 -4.51 13.24
C THR A 36 -5.91 -3.89 14.34
N PHE A 37 -6.06 -2.56 14.30
CA PHE A 37 -7.01 -1.83 15.15
C PHE A 37 -8.43 -1.89 14.60
N PHE A 38 -9.26 -2.76 15.16
CA PHE A 38 -10.70 -2.79 14.87
C PHE A 38 -11.46 -1.74 15.70
N LEU A 39 -12.55 -1.21 15.14
CA LEU A 39 -13.40 -0.26 15.84
C LEU A 39 -14.45 -0.96 16.69
N ASP A 40 -14.68 -0.40 17.88
CA ASP A 40 -15.84 -0.73 18.71
C ASP A 40 -17.09 0.05 18.27
N ALA A 41 -16.92 1.33 17.90
CA ALA A 41 -18.01 2.18 17.40
C ALA A 41 -17.51 3.19 16.33
N PRO A 42 -18.10 3.20 15.11
CA PRO A 42 -18.99 2.19 14.56
C PRO A 42 -18.22 0.90 14.22
N SER A 43 -18.61 -0.25 14.80
CA SER A 43 -17.93 -1.53 14.56
C SER A 43 -18.16 -2.13 13.18
N THR A 44 -19.23 -1.74 12.49
CA THR A 44 -19.57 -2.26 11.16
C THR A 44 -19.84 -1.17 10.14
N THR A 45 -19.48 -1.43 8.89
CA THR A 45 -19.80 -0.55 7.76
C THR A 45 -21.28 -0.64 7.40
N LYS A 46 -21.84 0.49 6.95
CA LYS A 46 -23.27 0.58 6.60
C LYS A 46 -23.56 0.24 5.14
N ARG A 47 -22.58 0.42 4.25
CA ARG A 47 -22.78 0.32 2.80
C ARG A 47 -21.54 -0.24 2.12
N LEU A 48 -21.74 -1.25 1.30
CA LEU A 48 -20.76 -1.78 0.36
C LEU A 48 -21.42 -1.92 -1.02
N PRO A 49 -20.64 -1.91 -2.12
CA PRO A 49 -21.18 -2.22 -3.44
C PRO A 49 -21.52 -3.72 -3.53
N GLU A 50 -22.77 -4.08 -3.27
CA GLU A 50 -23.20 -5.49 -3.11
C GLU A 50 -22.83 -6.37 -4.31
N ASP A 51 -23.02 -5.89 -5.53
CA ASP A 51 -22.64 -6.62 -6.74
C ASP A 51 -21.13 -6.93 -6.80
N TYR A 52 -20.29 -6.01 -6.33
CA TYR A 52 -18.85 -6.21 -6.26
C TYR A 52 -18.47 -7.14 -5.10
N VAL A 53 -19.14 -7.02 -3.95
CA VAL A 53 -18.92 -7.92 -2.81
C VAL A 53 -19.20 -9.37 -3.21
N GLU A 54 -20.29 -9.63 -3.97
CA GLU A 54 -20.60 -10.98 -4.41
C GLU A 54 -19.54 -11.54 -5.37
N ARG A 55 -19.03 -10.72 -6.30
CA ARG A 55 -17.91 -11.12 -7.18
C ARG A 55 -16.63 -11.39 -6.40
N VAL A 56 -16.34 -10.58 -5.37
CA VAL A 56 -15.20 -10.80 -4.46
C VAL A 56 -15.39 -12.09 -3.68
N LYS A 57 -16.56 -12.33 -3.10
CA LYS A 57 -16.88 -13.59 -2.42
C LYS A 57 -16.62 -14.79 -3.34
N GLN A 58 -17.18 -14.77 -4.56
CA GLN A 58 -17.03 -15.85 -5.52
C GLN A 58 -15.57 -16.17 -5.85
N ILE A 59 -14.75 -15.14 -6.15
CA ILE A 59 -13.33 -15.33 -6.51
C ILE A 59 -12.51 -15.86 -5.32
N HIS A 60 -12.85 -15.45 -4.09
CA HIS A 60 -12.19 -15.93 -2.87
C HIS A 60 -12.53 -17.39 -2.57
N GLU A 61 -13.82 -17.78 -2.67
CA GLU A 61 -14.28 -19.12 -2.31
C GLU A 61 -13.98 -20.15 -3.40
N THR A 62 -14.35 -19.84 -4.65
CA THR A 62 -14.41 -20.82 -5.74
C THR A 62 -13.42 -20.56 -6.87
N GLY A 63 -12.76 -19.39 -6.86
CA GLY A 63 -11.87 -18.99 -7.93
C GLY A 63 -12.59 -18.41 -9.15
N GLY A 64 -11.86 -18.31 -10.26
CA GLY A 64 -12.23 -17.57 -11.46
C GLY A 64 -10.99 -16.92 -12.11
N TYR A 65 -11.09 -16.53 -13.38
CA TYR A 65 -9.97 -15.92 -14.13
C TYR A 65 -8.69 -16.77 -14.06
N GLU A 66 -8.83 -18.08 -14.28
CA GLU A 66 -7.74 -19.09 -14.18
C GLU A 66 -7.19 -19.34 -12.76
N SER A 67 -7.68 -18.59 -11.76
CA SER A 67 -7.39 -18.82 -10.35
C SER A 67 -8.30 -19.87 -9.74
N ARG A 68 -7.77 -20.65 -8.79
CA ARG A 68 -8.55 -21.59 -7.97
C ARG A 68 -9.23 -20.92 -6.76
N GLY A 69 -8.98 -19.63 -6.56
CA GLY A 69 -9.35 -18.95 -5.32
C GLY A 69 -8.58 -19.50 -4.11
N TYR A 70 -9.06 -19.18 -2.91
CA TYR A 70 -8.49 -19.67 -1.66
C TYR A 70 -9.19 -20.91 -1.11
N VAL A 71 -10.34 -21.31 -1.69
CA VAL A 71 -11.07 -22.54 -1.33
C VAL A 71 -11.43 -22.57 0.16
N TYR A 72 -12.14 -21.55 0.62
CA TYR A 72 -12.66 -21.44 1.99
C TYR A 72 -14.05 -20.80 1.99
N ASP A 73 -14.70 -20.78 3.15
CA ASP A 73 -16.01 -20.12 3.36
C ASP A 73 -15.80 -18.63 3.67
N TRP A 74 -16.17 -17.74 2.75
CA TRP A 74 -15.98 -16.31 2.90
C TRP A 74 -17.12 -15.71 3.72
N LYS A 75 -16.78 -15.07 4.83
CA LYS A 75 -17.76 -14.57 5.80
C LYS A 75 -18.03 -13.08 5.58
N ARG A 76 -19.30 -12.75 5.32
CA ARG A 76 -19.74 -11.35 5.16
C ARG A 76 -19.52 -10.51 6.42
N GLU A 77 -19.68 -11.12 7.59
CA GLU A 77 -19.51 -10.47 8.88
C GLU A 77 -18.08 -9.94 9.06
N GLU A 78 -17.07 -10.69 8.61
CA GLU A 78 -15.66 -10.27 8.67
C GLU A 78 -15.37 -9.08 7.77
N ALA A 79 -15.95 -9.06 6.57
CA ALA A 79 -15.80 -7.97 5.61
C ALA A 79 -16.52 -6.68 6.06
N ASN A 80 -17.57 -6.81 6.86
CA ASN A 80 -18.34 -5.69 7.38
C ASN A 80 -17.65 -4.97 8.54
N LYS A 81 -16.69 -5.59 9.24
CA LYS A 81 -15.98 -4.96 10.36
C LYS A 81 -15.28 -3.68 9.92
N ASN A 82 -15.34 -2.64 10.72
CA ASN A 82 -14.54 -1.43 10.51
C ASN A 82 -13.24 -1.50 11.29
N LEU A 83 -12.21 -0.91 10.71
CA LEU A 83 -10.86 -0.83 11.25
C LEU A 83 -10.25 0.53 10.96
N LEU A 84 -9.14 0.85 11.62
CA LEU A 84 -8.23 1.89 11.15
C LEU A 84 -7.38 1.32 10.02
N ARG A 85 -7.34 2.00 8.87
CA ARG A 85 -6.66 1.49 7.67
C ARG A 85 -5.21 1.12 7.96
N THR A 86 -4.80 -0.06 7.48
CA THR A 86 -3.46 -0.62 7.76
C THR A 86 -2.41 -0.24 6.72
N HIS A 87 -2.87 0.19 5.54
CA HIS A 87 -2.06 0.62 4.41
C HIS A 87 -2.90 1.45 3.42
N THR A 88 -2.24 2.33 2.66
CA THR A 88 -2.91 3.18 1.66
C THR A 88 -3.42 2.41 0.44
N THR A 89 -3.04 1.15 0.27
CA THR A 89 -3.54 0.25 -0.78
C THR A 89 -5.06 0.08 -0.76
N ALA A 90 -5.70 0.27 0.39
CA ALA A 90 -7.15 0.30 0.50
C ALA A 90 -7.76 1.45 -0.34
N VAL A 91 -7.11 2.63 -0.33
CA VAL A 91 -7.50 3.79 -1.14
C VAL A 91 -7.30 3.49 -2.63
N SER A 92 -6.18 2.87 -2.99
CA SER A 92 -5.92 2.41 -4.35
C SER A 92 -7.01 1.47 -4.87
N SER A 93 -7.47 0.52 -4.05
CA SER A 93 -8.56 -0.39 -4.44
C SER A 93 -9.87 0.35 -4.73
N ARG A 94 -10.22 1.37 -3.93
CA ARG A 94 -11.40 2.21 -4.15
C ARG A 94 -11.28 3.00 -5.44
N MET A 95 -10.11 3.57 -5.71
CA MET A 95 -9.86 4.35 -6.92
C MET A 95 -9.91 3.47 -8.17
N LEU A 96 -9.29 2.29 -8.14
CA LEU A 96 -9.34 1.32 -9.24
C LEU A 96 -10.76 0.81 -9.47
N TYR A 97 -11.52 0.54 -8.41
CA TYR A 97 -12.93 0.16 -8.53
C TYR A 97 -13.76 1.26 -9.21
N GLN A 98 -13.58 2.53 -8.81
CA GLN A 98 -14.26 3.67 -9.44
C GLN A 98 -13.86 3.86 -10.91
N LEU A 99 -12.59 3.64 -11.23
CA LEU A 99 -12.08 3.67 -12.61
C LEU A 99 -12.75 2.58 -13.46
N ALA A 100 -12.92 1.38 -12.91
CA ALA A 100 -13.56 0.25 -13.58
C ALA A 100 -15.05 0.47 -13.90
N GLN A 101 -15.73 1.40 -13.21
CA GLN A 101 -17.14 1.73 -13.49
C GLN A 101 -17.33 2.66 -14.70
N LYS A 102 -16.24 3.09 -15.35
CA LYS A 102 -16.24 4.02 -16.48
C LYS A 102 -15.53 3.38 -17.68
N PRO A 103 -15.71 3.91 -18.91
CA PRO A 103 -14.86 3.52 -20.03
C PRO A 103 -13.39 3.64 -19.64
N PHE A 104 -12.62 2.58 -19.88
CA PHE A 104 -11.24 2.51 -19.42
C PHE A 104 -10.39 3.65 -19.99
N ALA A 105 -9.65 4.31 -19.11
CA ALA A 105 -8.63 5.29 -19.46
C ALA A 105 -7.37 5.02 -18.60
N PRO A 106 -6.16 5.05 -19.18
CA PRO A 106 -4.93 4.89 -18.41
C PRO A 106 -4.78 5.95 -17.32
N LYS A 107 -4.30 5.54 -16.15
CA LYS A 107 -4.17 6.43 -14.98
C LYS A 107 -2.89 6.14 -14.19
N LYS A 108 -2.35 7.20 -13.61
CA LYS A 108 -1.24 7.17 -12.66
C LYS A 108 -1.70 7.85 -11.39
N TYR A 109 -1.72 7.11 -10.28
CA TYR A 109 -2.23 7.60 -9.01
C TYR A 109 -1.18 7.52 -7.92
N PHE A 110 -1.15 8.51 -7.03
CA PHE A 110 -0.31 8.46 -5.83
C PHE A 110 -1.08 8.94 -4.59
N SER A 111 -0.61 8.53 -3.43
CA SER A 111 -1.11 9.02 -2.14
C SER A 111 0.01 9.06 -1.12
N ILE A 112 -0.03 10.03 -0.22
CA ILE A 112 0.83 10.09 0.97
C ILE A 112 -0.09 10.31 2.16
N ASP A 113 -0.26 9.28 3.00
CA ASP A 113 -1.13 9.44 4.15
C ASP A 113 -0.84 8.46 5.28
N ARG A 114 -1.41 8.76 6.44
CA ARG A 114 -1.20 8.03 7.69
C ARG A 114 -1.93 6.70 7.72
N VAL A 115 -1.25 5.66 8.18
CA VAL A 115 -1.79 4.31 8.34
C VAL A 115 -1.55 3.85 9.78
N PHE A 116 -2.33 2.86 10.23
CA PHE A 116 -2.38 2.43 11.61
C PHE A 116 -2.15 0.93 11.70
N ARG A 117 -1.22 0.48 12.56
CA ARG A 117 -0.93 -0.93 12.79
C ARG A 117 -0.78 -1.18 14.27
N ASN A 118 -1.37 -2.26 14.76
CA ASN A 118 -1.30 -2.63 16.18
C ASN A 118 0.02 -3.36 16.50
N GLU A 119 1.12 -2.88 15.94
CA GLU A 119 2.45 -3.43 16.19
C GLU A 119 3.02 -2.87 17.49
N ALA A 120 3.87 -3.65 18.16
CA ALA A 120 4.53 -3.20 19.38
C ALA A 120 5.41 -1.97 19.07
N VAL A 121 5.13 -0.86 19.76
CA VAL A 121 5.85 0.39 19.55
C VAL A 121 7.30 0.25 20.04
N ASP A 122 8.25 0.35 19.12
CA ASP A 122 9.68 0.26 19.41
C ASP A 122 10.43 1.52 18.94
N ARG A 123 11.73 1.41 18.65
CA ARG A 123 12.58 2.53 18.17
C ARG A 123 12.39 2.85 16.69
N THR A 124 11.86 1.90 15.93
CA THR A 124 11.73 1.90 14.46
C THR A 124 10.29 1.80 13.98
N HIS A 125 9.36 1.39 14.84
CA HIS A 125 7.95 1.17 14.55
C HIS A 125 7.07 2.00 15.48
N LEU A 126 6.13 2.74 14.87
CA LEU A 126 5.04 3.43 15.56
C LEU A 126 3.72 2.77 15.21
N ALA A 127 2.75 2.88 16.12
CA ALA A 127 1.38 2.43 15.88
C ALA A 127 0.69 3.20 14.76
N GLU A 128 1.17 4.42 14.45
CA GLU A 128 0.75 5.21 13.30
C GLU A 128 1.99 5.79 12.59
N PHE A 129 1.99 5.76 11.25
CA PHE A 129 3.07 6.29 10.41
C PHE A 129 2.54 6.63 9.01
N HIS A 130 3.30 7.33 8.18
CA HIS A 130 2.85 7.75 6.85
C HIS A 130 3.38 6.80 5.78
N GLN A 131 2.46 6.30 4.95
CA GLN A 131 2.77 5.48 3.79
C GLN A 131 2.62 6.31 2.52
N ILE A 132 3.65 6.27 1.68
CA ILE A 132 3.62 6.74 0.30
C ILE A 132 3.28 5.54 -0.57
N GLU A 133 2.32 5.68 -1.46
CA GLU A 133 1.99 4.67 -2.46
C GLU A 133 1.81 5.33 -3.82
N GLY A 134 2.31 4.65 -4.86
CA GLY A 134 2.10 5.01 -6.26
C GLY A 134 1.64 3.79 -7.06
N LEU A 135 0.78 4.02 -8.04
CA LEU A 135 0.34 2.99 -8.98
C LEU A 135 0.17 3.54 -10.40
N VAL A 136 0.36 2.67 -11.38
CA VAL A 136 0.11 2.92 -12.80
C VAL A 136 -0.80 1.83 -13.33
N CYS A 137 -1.91 2.23 -13.94
CA CYS A 137 -2.91 1.37 -14.54
C CYS A 137 -2.97 1.66 -16.04
N ASP A 138 -2.56 0.68 -16.86
CA ASP A 138 -2.52 0.79 -18.32
C ASP A 138 -2.59 -0.60 -18.97
N ARG A 139 -2.65 -0.65 -20.29
CA ARG A 139 -2.65 -1.90 -21.07
C ARG A 139 -1.24 -2.37 -21.37
N GLY A 140 -1.00 -3.67 -21.18
CA GLY A 140 0.26 -4.32 -21.51
C GLY A 140 1.43 -3.99 -20.58
N LEU A 141 1.17 -3.52 -19.35
CA LEU A 141 2.24 -3.26 -18.39
C LEU A 141 2.92 -4.55 -17.96
N THR A 142 4.24 -4.48 -17.84
CA THR A 142 5.11 -5.59 -17.46
C THR A 142 5.92 -5.26 -16.21
N LEU A 143 6.65 -6.26 -15.72
CA LEU A 143 7.61 -6.08 -14.64
C LEU A 143 8.72 -5.07 -15.00
N CYS A 144 9.10 -5.00 -16.28
CA CYS A 144 10.10 -4.06 -16.76
C CYS A 144 9.62 -2.61 -16.60
N ASP A 145 8.33 -2.35 -16.84
CA ASP A 145 7.75 -1.02 -16.66
C ASP A 145 7.76 -0.60 -15.19
N LEU A 146 7.44 -1.53 -14.28
CA LEU A 146 7.56 -1.30 -12.84
C LEU A 146 8.99 -0.94 -12.45
N ILE A 147 9.98 -1.73 -12.87
CA ILE A 147 11.39 -1.44 -12.60
C ILE A 147 11.81 -0.09 -13.18
N GLY A 148 11.36 0.26 -14.39
CA GLY A 148 11.62 1.55 -15.02
C GLY A 148 11.05 2.72 -14.23
N VAL A 149 9.79 2.64 -13.80
CA VAL A 149 9.14 3.65 -12.95
C VAL A 149 9.86 3.81 -11.62
N LEU A 150 10.30 2.70 -11.01
CA LEU A 150 11.04 2.74 -9.75
C LEU A 150 12.42 3.40 -9.92
N HIS A 151 13.16 3.10 -10.98
CA HIS A 151 14.42 3.78 -11.27
C HIS A 151 14.21 5.29 -11.47
N ASP A 152 13.19 5.70 -12.22
CA ASP A 152 12.84 7.11 -12.41
C ASP A 152 12.49 7.77 -11.05
N PHE A 153 11.61 7.16 -10.27
CA PHE A 153 11.20 7.65 -8.95
C PHE A 153 12.37 7.86 -7.99
N PHE A 154 13.18 6.82 -7.79
CA PHE A 154 14.30 6.88 -6.83
C PHE A 154 15.45 7.75 -7.33
N SER A 155 15.64 7.91 -8.65
CA SER A 155 16.63 8.86 -9.18
C SER A 155 16.34 10.31 -8.77
N HIS A 156 15.05 10.71 -8.73
CA HIS A 156 14.63 12.03 -8.25
C HIS A 156 14.87 12.23 -6.74
N LEU A 157 15.06 11.14 -5.99
CA LEU A 157 15.42 11.15 -4.57
C LEU A 157 16.94 11.07 -4.33
N GLY A 158 17.76 10.99 -5.38
CA GLY A 158 19.21 10.81 -5.29
C GLY A 158 19.65 9.35 -5.10
N MET A 159 18.73 8.38 -5.21
CA MET A 159 19.01 6.95 -5.01
C MET A 159 19.15 6.24 -6.36
N THR A 160 20.37 6.19 -6.89
CA THR A 160 20.63 5.62 -8.23
C THR A 160 20.99 4.12 -8.22
N LYS A 161 21.50 3.62 -7.10
CA LYS A 161 21.93 2.21 -6.94
C LYS A 161 20.79 1.38 -6.38
N LEU A 162 19.95 0.83 -7.25
CA LEU A 162 18.84 -0.05 -6.87
C LEU A 162 19.13 -1.54 -7.09
N LYS A 163 18.54 -2.37 -6.24
CA LYS A 163 18.42 -3.82 -6.41
C LYS A 163 17.01 -4.26 -6.06
N PHE A 164 16.55 -5.31 -6.72
CA PHE A 164 15.23 -5.88 -6.51
C PHE A 164 15.37 -7.30 -6.00
N LYS A 165 14.60 -7.65 -4.98
CA LYS A 165 14.55 -8.99 -4.40
C LYS A 165 13.12 -9.51 -4.52
N PRO A 166 12.89 -10.72 -5.09
CA PRO A 166 11.56 -11.31 -5.11
C PRO A 166 10.96 -11.37 -3.71
N ALA A 167 9.69 -11.00 -3.60
CA ALA A 167 8.95 -10.97 -2.35
C ALA A 167 7.58 -11.61 -2.53
N TYR A 168 6.81 -11.67 -1.46
CA TYR A 168 5.42 -12.11 -1.49
C TYR A 168 4.54 -11.01 -0.89
N ASN A 169 3.54 -10.57 -1.65
CA ASN A 169 2.37 -9.88 -1.11
C ASN A 169 1.11 -10.60 -1.60
N PRO A 170 0.06 -10.74 -0.77
CA PRO A 170 -1.16 -11.46 -1.17
C PRO A 170 -1.83 -10.92 -2.43
N TYR A 171 -1.70 -9.62 -2.67
CA TYR A 171 -2.40 -8.89 -3.72
C TYR A 171 -1.55 -8.56 -4.95
N THR A 172 -0.28 -9.00 -4.98
CA THR A 172 0.59 -8.81 -6.16
C THR A 172 1.27 -10.08 -6.63
N GLU A 173 1.31 -10.29 -7.95
CA GLU A 173 2.09 -11.33 -8.60
C GLU A 173 2.51 -10.85 -10.00
N PRO A 174 3.82 -10.68 -10.27
CA PRO A 174 4.97 -10.80 -9.37
C PRO A 174 5.10 -9.66 -8.34
N SER A 175 5.87 -9.90 -7.27
CA SER A 175 6.20 -8.92 -6.20
C SER A 175 7.71 -8.79 -5.98
N MET A 176 8.18 -7.59 -5.64
CA MET A 176 9.57 -7.33 -5.30
C MET A 176 9.76 -6.28 -4.20
N GLU A 177 10.67 -6.58 -3.28
CA GLU A 177 11.28 -5.61 -2.38
C GLU A 177 12.34 -4.78 -3.13
N ILE A 178 12.46 -3.52 -2.75
CA ILE A 178 13.35 -2.54 -3.36
C ILE A 178 14.45 -2.20 -2.36
N PHE A 179 15.70 -2.39 -2.78
CA PHE A 179 16.88 -2.08 -1.99
C PHE A 179 17.68 -0.96 -2.64
N SER A 180 18.17 -0.03 -1.84
CA SER A 180 19.11 1.02 -2.27
C SER A 180 20.42 0.89 -1.50
N TYR A 181 21.54 1.15 -2.16
CA TYR A 181 22.86 1.16 -1.49
C TYR A 181 23.07 2.47 -0.75
N HIS A 182 23.23 2.40 0.57
CA HIS A 182 23.48 3.57 1.41
C HIS A 182 24.98 3.78 1.61
N GLU A 183 25.54 4.84 1.01
CA GLU A 183 26.99 5.13 1.05
C GLU A 183 27.52 5.30 2.49
N GLY A 184 26.77 5.99 3.36
CA GLY A 184 27.18 6.20 4.75
C GLY A 184 27.26 4.93 5.61
N PHE A 185 26.45 3.91 5.28
CA PHE A 185 26.41 2.64 6.02
C PHE A 185 27.13 1.51 5.26
N LYS A 186 27.55 1.76 4.03
CA LYS A 186 28.18 0.81 3.11
C LYS A 186 27.39 -0.50 2.94
N LYS A 187 26.05 -0.43 3.02
CA LYS A 187 25.16 -1.61 2.96
C LYS A 187 23.93 -1.35 2.10
N TRP A 188 23.33 -2.42 1.60
CA TRP A 188 22.02 -2.39 0.96
C TRP A 188 20.94 -2.28 2.03
N VAL A 189 20.04 -1.31 1.87
CA VAL A 189 18.94 -1.04 2.79
C VAL A 189 17.63 -1.14 2.03
N GLU A 190 16.64 -1.79 2.62
CA GLU A 190 15.28 -1.85 2.07
C GLU A 190 14.64 -0.45 2.12
N VAL A 191 14.23 0.04 0.95
CA VAL A 191 13.64 1.37 0.77
C VAL A 191 12.18 1.35 0.34
N GLY A 192 11.63 0.18 0.01
CA GLY A 192 10.23 0.04 -0.35
C GLY A 192 9.87 -1.37 -0.82
N ASN A 193 8.59 -1.56 -1.13
CA ASN A 193 8.02 -2.80 -1.67
C ASN A 193 7.16 -2.46 -2.90
N SER A 194 7.00 -3.41 -3.81
CA SER A 194 6.26 -3.21 -5.05
C SER A 194 5.76 -4.52 -5.65
N GLY A 195 4.87 -4.42 -6.63
CA GLY A 195 4.43 -5.57 -7.40
C GLY A 195 3.38 -5.22 -8.45
N MET A 196 2.93 -6.23 -9.17
CA MET A 196 1.85 -6.13 -10.14
C MET A 196 0.57 -6.67 -9.52
N PHE A 197 -0.52 -5.91 -9.48
CA PHE A 197 -1.76 -6.38 -8.84
C PHE A 197 -2.31 -7.61 -9.55
N ARG A 198 -2.74 -8.56 -8.73
CA ARG A 198 -3.27 -9.84 -9.15
C ARG A 198 -4.53 -9.69 -10.01
N PRO A 199 -4.74 -10.52 -11.05
CA PRO A 199 -6.00 -10.55 -11.79
C PRO A 199 -7.22 -10.78 -10.88
N GLU A 200 -7.09 -11.61 -9.85
CA GLU A 200 -8.17 -11.89 -8.90
C GLU A 200 -8.60 -10.67 -8.08
N MET A 201 -7.72 -9.67 -7.95
CA MET A 201 -8.07 -8.36 -7.40
C MET A 201 -8.75 -7.48 -8.45
N LEU A 202 -8.16 -7.38 -9.65
CA LEU A 202 -8.57 -6.40 -10.66
C LEU A 202 -9.84 -6.78 -11.45
N ARG A 203 -9.99 -8.06 -11.81
CA ARG A 203 -11.08 -8.52 -12.68
C ARG A 203 -12.46 -8.41 -12.02
N PRO A 204 -12.64 -8.79 -10.74
CA PRO A 204 -13.91 -8.56 -10.04
C PRO A 204 -14.31 -7.08 -9.96
N MET A 205 -13.36 -6.14 -10.01
CA MET A 205 -13.69 -4.70 -10.06
C MET A 205 -14.40 -4.31 -11.37
N GLY A 206 -14.15 -5.06 -12.45
CA GLY A 206 -14.66 -4.80 -13.80
C GLY A 206 -13.60 -4.25 -14.77
N LEU A 207 -12.31 -4.29 -14.41
CA LEU A 207 -11.24 -3.85 -15.32
C LEU A 207 -11.07 -4.83 -16.50
N PRO A 208 -10.89 -4.33 -17.74
CA PRO A 208 -10.69 -5.18 -18.93
C PRO A 208 -9.49 -6.12 -18.80
N GLU A 209 -9.53 -7.28 -19.45
CA GLU A 209 -8.51 -8.35 -19.31
C GLU A 209 -7.10 -7.94 -19.73
N ASP A 210 -6.97 -7.02 -20.66
CA ASP A 210 -5.68 -6.54 -21.15
C ASP A 210 -5.13 -5.35 -20.35
N VAL A 211 -5.81 -4.94 -19.28
CA VAL A 211 -5.36 -3.93 -18.32
C VAL A 211 -4.62 -4.61 -17.17
N GLN A 212 -3.45 -4.05 -16.84
CA GLN A 212 -2.63 -4.42 -15.69
C GLN A 212 -2.38 -3.19 -14.82
N VAL A 213 -2.07 -3.43 -13.55
CA VAL A 213 -1.71 -2.37 -12.62
C VAL A 213 -0.40 -2.72 -11.93
N ILE A 214 0.57 -1.81 -12.00
CA ILE A 214 1.83 -1.88 -11.28
C ILE A 214 1.77 -0.89 -10.12
N ALA A 215 2.25 -1.28 -8.95
CA ALA A 215 2.21 -0.42 -7.77
C ALA A 215 3.46 -0.58 -6.91
N TRP A 216 3.76 0.45 -6.13
CA TRP A 216 4.85 0.44 -5.16
C TRP A 216 4.51 1.32 -3.96
N GLY A 217 5.15 1.05 -2.83
CA GLY A 217 5.01 1.84 -1.63
C GLY A 217 6.26 1.84 -0.76
N LEU A 218 6.38 2.89 0.04
CA LEU A 218 7.40 3.04 1.07
C LEU A 218 6.88 3.87 2.25
N SER A 219 7.49 3.70 3.41
CA SER A 219 7.25 4.60 4.55
C SER A 219 7.95 5.95 4.31
N LEU A 220 7.31 7.04 4.71
CA LEU A 220 7.90 8.39 4.67
C LEU A 220 8.96 8.56 5.78
N GLU A 221 8.75 7.93 6.93
CA GLU A 221 9.59 8.08 8.11
C GLU A 221 11.00 7.55 7.87
N ARG A 222 11.15 6.38 7.23
CA ARG A 222 12.47 5.76 7.03
C ARG A 222 13.43 6.62 6.19
N PRO A 223 13.06 7.14 5.00
CA PRO A 223 13.88 8.09 4.26
C PRO A 223 14.17 9.37 5.04
N THR A 224 13.19 9.86 5.81
CA THR A 224 13.34 11.09 6.61
C THR A 224 14.36 10.91 7.73
N MET A 225 14.29 9.78 8.44
CA MET A 225 15.25 9.41 9.48
C MET A 225 16.67 9.31 8.92
N ILE A 226 16.84 8.71 7.75
CA ILE A 226 18.13 8.60 7.07
C ILE A 226 18.66 9.99 6.67
N LEU A 227 17.81 10.83 6.06
CA LEU A 227 18.20 12.16 5.58
C LEU A 227 18.67 13.09 6.72
N TYR A 228 18.00 13.03 7.87
CA TYR A 228 18.31 13.88 9.03
C TYR A 228 19.20 13.21 10.09
N GLY A 229 19.63 11.97 9.86
CA GLY A 229 20.45 11.22 10.83
C GLY A 229 19.74 10.97 12.17
N ILE A 230 18.44 10.68 12.13
CA ILE A 230 17.61 10.43 13.31
C ILE A 230 17.53 8.92 13.57
N ASP A 231 17.95 8.49 14.76
CA ASP A 231 18.00 7.06 15.14
C ASP A 231 16.70 6.52 15.77
N ASN A 232 15.77 7.41 16.13
CA ASN A 232 14.53 7.05 16.81
C ASN A 232 13.35 7.79 16.19
N ILE A 233 12.38 7.02 15.68
CA ILE A 233 11.20 7.55 14.99
C ILE A 233 10.36 8.49 15.88
N ARG A 234 10.41 8.32 17.20
CA ARG A 234 9.67 9.15 18.18
C ARG A 234 10.21 10.57 18.29
N ASP A 235 11.46 10.78 17.88
CA ASP A 235 12.08 12.10 17.85
C ASP A 235 11.73 12.85 16.55
N LEU A 236 11.22 12.12 15.55
CA LEU A 236 10.74 12.67 14.27
C LEU A 236 9.25 13.04 14.33
N PHE A 237 8.41 12.17 14.89
CA PHE A 237 6.95 12.31 14.86
C PHE A 237 6.30 11.98 16.20
N GLY A 238 5.33 12.81 16.60
CA GLY A 238 4.51 12.65 17.80
C GLY A 238 4.61 13.81 18.80
N PRO A 239 3.86 13.76 19.90
CA PRO A 239 3.79 14.85 20.88
C PRO A 239 5.07 15.07 21.69
N LYS A 240 6.04 14.15 21.59
CA LYS A 240 7.32 14.19 22.31
C LYS A 240 8.48 14.74 21.48
N VAL A 241 8.21 15.18 20.25
CA VAL A 241 9.24 15.72 19.35
C VAL A 241 9.88 16.97 19.96
N ASP A 242 11.21 17.04 19.92
CA ASP A 242 11.95 18.22 20.34
C ASP A 242 11.77 19.35 19.31
N LEU A 243 11.11 20.44 19.71
CA LEU A 243 10.96 21.62 18.86
C LEU A 243 12.31 22.27 18.50
N GLY A 244 13.35 22.04 19.30
CA GLY A 244 14.73 22.44 18.99
C GLY A 244 15.26 21.76 17.73
N LEU A 245 14.94 20.48 17.52
CA LEU A 245 15.29 19.71 16.32
C LEU A 245 14.61 20.31 15.08
N ILE A 246 13.31 20.63 15.17
CA ILE A 246 12.55 21.27 14.09
C ILE A 246 13.15 22.63 13.68
N LYS A 247 13.59 23.44 14.66
CA LYS A 247 14.16 24.77 14.40
C LYS A 247 15.57 24.72 13.82
N LYS A 248 16.37 23.71 14.18
CA LYS A 248 17.78 23.58 13.79
C LYS A 248 17.96 22.87 12.44
N ASN A 249 17.09 21.91 12.14
CA ASN A 249 17.21 21.12 10.93
C ASN A 249 17.03 22.00 9.70
N SER A 250 17.88 21.74 8.71
CA SER A 250 17.80 22.41 7.41
C SER A 250 16.47 22.06 6.74
N ILE A 251 15.99 22.97 5.91
CA ILE A 251 14.80 22.73 5.08
C ILE A 251 15.11 21.52 4.19
N CYS A 252 14.21 20.52 4.19
CA CYS A 252 14.21 19.43 3.22
C CYS A 252 14.13 20.02 1.81
N ARG A 253 15.27 20.09 1.12
CA ARG A 253 15.29 20.38 -0.32
C ARG A 253 15.34 19.03 -1.05
N LEU A 254 14.71 18.95 -2.22
CA LEU A 254 14.63 17.71 -3.00
C LEU A 254 16.02 17.07 -3.19
N GLY A 255 16.23 15.89 -2.59
CA GLY A 255 17.38 15.02 -2.81
C GLY A 255 18.27 14.80 -1.57
N ILE A 256 18.71 13.55 -1.39
CA ILE A 256 19.88 13.21 -0.56
C ILE A 256 21.10 13.54 -1.43
N ASN A 257 21.68 14.73 -1.26
CA ASN A 257 22.96 15.10 -1.90
C ASN A 257 24.14 14.72 -1.03
#